data_AF-A0A9P7FZ10-F1
#
_entry.id   AF-A0A9P7FZ10-F1
#
_cell.length_a   1.000
_cell.length_b   1.000
_cell.length_c   1.000
_cell.angle_alpha   90.00
_cell.angle_beta   90.00
_cell.angle_gamma   90.00
#
_symmetry.space_group_name_H-M   'P 1'
#
loop_
_entity.id
_entity.type
_entity.pdbx_description
1 polymer ?
#
loop_
_entity_poly.entity_id
_entity_poly.type
_entity_poly.pdbx_seq_one_letter_code
_entity_poly.pdbx_strand_id
1 'polypeptide(L)'
;EDRTGNWDEPAFGGTIKLSKWIHACNVEQTDDMLENFTSMPVTEEVNDALTPAKSILESLLKTPDNVSPEDSPLVKWVRDAKKDLRKTLVPYAGGLTISERAQIAHWFELNVSKDKKTCQNWIGFVPIAHAHTVFIASRLKDDPKYRDLDEKGRLKEAWAVLLSGTPPSDWMDVDVDRECIEKLEEQMFEDSAHAGIAGNQQCGLDAGSHQNSWNPYGGLPYDWKKGDREGSEGELQVRTLFNAVRFLQVQKVQMHW
;
A
#
# COMPACT_ATOMS: atom_id res chain seq x y z
N GLU A 1 16.07 28.86 -22.22
CA GLU A 1 17.30 29.54 -21.75
C GLU A 1 17.64 29.02 -20.39
N ASP A 2 18.87 28.55 -20.27
CA ASP A 2 19.45 27.86 -19.13
C ASP A 2 19.24 28.61 -17.81
N ARG A 3 18.82 27.86 -16.78
CA ARG A 3 19.21 28.16 -15.41
C ARG A 3 19.93 26.93 -14.87
N THR A 4 21.21 26.86 -15.21
CA THR A 4 22.21 26.12 -14.43
C THR A 4 22.14 26.63 -12.99
N GLY A 5 21.44 25.89 -12.13
CA GLY A 5 21.39 26.13 -10.70
C GLY A 5 22.79 25.92 -10.11
N ASN A 6 23.43 27.04 -9.80
CA ASN A 6 24.66 27.12 -9.04
C ASN A 6 24.37 26.53 -7.65
N TRP A 7 25.01 25.42 -7.27
CA TRP A 7 24.81 24.73 -5.99
C TRP A 7 25.49 25.42 -4.79
N ASP A 8 25.96 26.66 -4.96
CA ASP A 8 26.83 27.35 -4.00
C ASP A 8 26.20 28.58 -3.33
N GLU A 9 24.87 28.64 -3.20
CA GLU A 9 24.21 29.63 -2.32
C GLU A 9 23.44 28.96 -1.17
N PRO A 10 23.78 29.24 0.11
CA PRO A 10 23.02 28.75 1.25
C PRO A 10 21.75 29.58 1.40
N ALA A 11 20.72 29.24 0.64
CA ALA A 11 19.40 29.84 0.78
C ALA A 11 18.63 29.15 1.93
N PHE A 12 18.31 29.96 2.95
CA PHE A 12 17.35 29.71 4.04
C PHE A 12 17.78 28.83 5.23
N GLY A 13 18.21 29.51 6.30
CA GLY A 13 18.18 29.01 7.68
C GLY A 13 16.75 28.92 8.23
N GLY A 14 15.95 27.99 7.71
CA GLY A 14 14.77 27.50 8.42
C GLY A 14 15.20 26.41 9.40
N THR A 15 14.83 26.51 10.67
CA THR A 15 14.98 25.42 11.63
C THR A 15 14.14 24.24 11.13
N ILE A 16 14.78 23.25 10.50
CA ILE A 16 14.11 22.03 10.05
C ILE A 16 13.69 21.28 11.31
N LYS A 17 12.41 21.33 11.66
CA LYS A 17 11.84 20.52 12.74
C LYS A 17 11.27 19.26 12.12
N LEU A 18 11.56 18.11 12.70
CA LEU A 18 10.80 16.90 12.38
C LEU A 18 9.33 17.11 12.76
N SER A 19 8.49 17.06 11.74
CA SER A 19 7.04 17.07 11.85
C SER A 19 6.53 15.70 12.27
N LYS A 20 5.31 15.64 12.83
CA LYS A 20 4.67 14.38 13.24
C LYS A 20 4.22 13.57 12.03
N TRP A 21 4.53 12.27 12.00
CA TRP A 21 3.90 11.30 11.09
C TRP A 21 3.45 10.04 11.84
N ILE A 22 2.78 9.13 11.13
CA ILE A 22 2.35 7.82 11.62
C ILE A 22 3.40 6.80 11.15
N HIS A 23 4.00 6.05 12.08
CA HIS A 23 4.95 4.99 11.74
C HIS A 23 4.32 3.95 10.82
N ALA A 24 5.10 3.40 9.88
CA ALA A 24 4.67 2.38 8.94
C ALA A 24 4.21 1.09 9.62
N CYS A 25 4.75 0.76 10.81
CA CYS A 25 4.28 -0.34 11.66
C CYS A 25 2.90 -0.09 12.28
N ASN A 26 2.44 1.17 12.29
CA ASN A 26 1.14 1.59 12.83
C ASN A 26 0.12 1.92 11.72
N VAL A 27 0.51 1.78 10.45
CA VAL A 27 -0.41 1.83 9.31
C VAL A 27 -1.13 0.48 9.26
N GLU A 28 -2.46 0.49 9.13
CA GLU A 28 -3.28 -0.74 9.02
C GLU A 28 -2.72 -1.64 7.91
N GLN A 29 -2.58 -2.94 8.20
CA GLN A 29 -2.04 -3.86 7.21
C GLN A 29 -3.05 -4.09 6.09
N THR A 30 -2.52 -4.45 4.93
CA THR A 30 -3.30 -4.72 3.71
C THR A 30 -4.35 -5.82 3.92
N ASP A 31 -4.00 -6.81 4.75
CA ASP A 31 -4.90 -7.89 5.17
C ASP A 31 -5.99 -7.38 6.13
N ASP A 32 -5.66 -6.50 7.09
CA ASP A 32 -6.65 -5.90 8.01
C ASP A 32 -7.73 -5.10 7.26
N MET A 33 -7.35 -4.41 6.18
CA MET A 33 -8.28 -3.66 5.33
C MET A 33 -9.24 -4.58 4.56
N LEU A 34 -8.76 -5.74 4.09
CA LEU A 34 -9.58 -6.73 3.40
C LEU A 34 -10.42 -7.57 4.38
N GLU A 35 -9.98 -7.75 5.62
CA GLU A 35 -10.75 -8.40 6.68
C GLU A 35 -11.83 -7.46 7.25
N ASN A 36 -11.53 -6.16 7.37
CA ASN A 36 -12.45 -5.15 7.88
C ASN A 36 -12.97 -4.20 6.79
N PHE A 37 -13.25 -4.73 5.60
CA PHE A 37 -13.73 -3.95 4.46
C PHE A 37 -15.01 -3.15 4.77
N THR A 38 -15.81 -3.55 5.76
CA THR A 38 -17.04 -2.82 6.17
C THR A 38 -16.78 -1.44 6.77
N SER A 39 -15.54 -1.16 7.19
CA SER A 39 -15.11 0.16 7.65
C SER A 39 -14.81 1.12 6.49
N MET A 40 -14.59 0.60 5.29
CA MET A 40 -14.21 1.39 4.11
C MET A 40 -15.44 2.01 3.44
N PRO A 41 -15.57 3.33 3.37
CA PRO A 41 -16.73 3.96 2.73
C PRO A 41 -16.77 3.63 1.24
N VAL A 42 -17.94 3.20 0.76
CA VAL A 42 -18.21 3.00 -0.66
C VAL A 42 -18.17 4.35 -1.37
N THR A 43 -17.38 4.46 -2.43
CA THR A 43 -17.28 5.67 -3.25
C THR A 43 -18.39 5.73 -4.31
N GLU A 44 -18.70 6.93 -4.80
CA GLU A 44 -19.63 7.11 -5.93
C GLU A 44 -19.14 6.38 -7.17
N GLU A 45 -17.82 6.41 -7.46
CA GLU A 45 -17.21 5.68 -8.58
C GLU A 45 -17.52 4.18 -8.52
N VAL A 46 -17.30 3.53 -7.36
CA VAL A 46 -17.60 2.10 -7.17
C VAL A 46 -19.09 1.85 -7.31
N ASN A 47 -19.93 2.70 -6.72
CA ASN A 47 -21.37 2.53 -6.79
C ASN A 47 -21.90 2.63 -8.23
N ASP A 48 -21.46 3.64 -8.98
CA ASP A 48 -21.91 3.89 -10.35
C ASP A 48 -21.41 2.82 -11.31
N ALA A 49 -20.19 2.32 -11.10
CA ALA A 49 -19.63 1.23 -11.89
C ALA A 49 -20.36 -0.10 -11.69
N LEU A 50 -20.72 -0.44 -10.44
CA LEU A 50 -21.26 -1.77 -10.10
C LEU A 50 -22.79 -1.86 -10.16
N THR A 51 -23.51 -0.75 -9.97
CA THR A 51 -24.97 -0.72 -9.98
C THR A 51 -25.58 -1.35 -11.25
N PRO A 52 -25.08 -1.08 -12.48
CA PRO A 52 -25.59 -1.70 -13.69
C PRO A 52 -25.48 -3.24 -13.71
N ALA A 53 -24.43 -3.79 -13.09
CA ALA A 53 -24.14 -5.23 -13.10
C ALA A 53 -24.79 -5.99 -11.94
N LYS A 54 -25.57 -5.32 -11.08
CA LYS A 54 -26.14 -5.90 -9.85
C LYS A 54 -26.90 -7.21 -10.08
N SER A 55 -27.73 -7.28 -11.12
CA SER A 55 -28.54 -8.48 -11.43
C SER A 55 -27.66 -9.68 -11.80
N ILE A 56 -26.57 -9.47 -12.53
CA ILE A 56 -25.61 -10.50 -12.89
C ILE A 56 -24.84 -10.96 -11.64
N LEU A 57 -24.41 -10.03 -10.79
CA LEU A 57 -23.73 -10.34 -9.53
C LEU A 57 -24.61 -11.17 -8.58
N GLU A 58 -25.89 -10.81 -8.44
CA GLU A 58 -26.85 -11.59 -7.67
C GLU A 58 -27.05 -13.00 -8.28
N SER A 59 -27.07 -13.11 -9.60
CA SER A 59 -27.19 -14.38 -10.32
C SER A 59 -25.95 -15.25 -10.14
N LEU A 60 -24.75 -14.68 -10.17
CA LEU A 60 -23.49 -15.37 -9.90
C LEU A 60 -23.42 -15.91 -8.47
N LEU A 61 -23.96 -15.17 -7.50
CA LEU A 61 -23.99 -15.61 -6.10
C LEU A 61 -24.99 -16.76 -5.88
N LYS A 62 -26.21 -16.67 -6.45
CA LYS A 62 -27.32 -17.58 -6.14
C LYS A 62 -27.41 -18.77 -7.10
N THR A 63 -27.26 -18.51 -8.39
CA THR A 63 -27.47 -19.47 -9.49
C THR A 63 -26.41 -19.29 -10.58
N PRO A 64 -25.11 -19.49 -10.29
CA PRO A 64 -24.03 -19.23 -11.24
C PRO A 64 -24.13 -20.05 -12.52
N ASP A 65 -24.74 -21.23 -12.45
CA ASP A 65 -24.94 -22.13 -13.59
C ASP A 65 -25.85 -21.51 -14.68
N ASN A 66 -26.71 -20.57 -14.31
CA ASN A 66 -27.63 -19.89 -15.24
C ASN A 66 -27.00 -18.67 -15.93
N VAL A 67 -25.80 -18.27 -15.54
CA VAL A 67 -25.12 -17.10 -16.14
C VAL A 67 -24.47 -17.50 -17.46
N SER A 68 -24.65 -16.69 -18.50
CA SER A 68 -24.05 -16.91 -19.82
C SER A 68 -22.55 -16.62 -19.78
N PRO A 69 -21.70 -17.40 -20.48
CA PRO A 69 -20.29 -17.08 -20.65
C PRO A 69 -20.03 -15.74 -21.37
N GLU A 70 -21.02 -15.23 -22.11
CA GLU A 70 -20.92 -13.93 -22.78
C GLU A 70 -21.20 -12.75 -21.86
N ASP A 71 -21.83 -12.98 -20.70
CA ASP A 71 -22.15 -11.94 -19.73
C ASP A 71 -21.08 -11.88 -18.62
N SER A 72 -20.23 -12.91 -18.51
CA SER A 72 -19.10 -12.92 -17.59
C SER A 72 -17.90 -13.70 -18.16
N PRO A 73 -16.75 -13.04 -18.41
CA PRO A 73 -15.54 -13.73 -18.88
C PRO A 73 -15.00 -14.74 -17.87
N LEU A 74 -15.31 -14.58 -16.57
CA LEU A 74 -14.95 -15.54 -15.54
C LEU A 74 -15.74 -16.84 -15.67
N VAL A 75 -17.03 -16.75 -15.99
CA VAL A 75 -17.86 -17.94 -16.23
C VAL A 75 -17.29 -18.75 -17.38
N LYS A 76 -16.87 -18.08 -18.46
CA LYS A 76 -16.17 -18.74 -19.57
C LYS A 76 -14.87 -19.40 -19.10
N TRP A 77 -14.00 -18.67 -18.41
CA TRP A 77 -12.72 -19.16 -17.92
C TRP A 77 -12.85 -20.39 -17.01
N VAL A 78 -13.79 -20.38 -16.06
CA VAL A 78 -14.02 -21.52 -15.15
C VAL A 78 -14.57 -22.74 -15.90
N ARG A 79 -15.51 -22.53 -16.83
CA ARG A 79 -16.12 -23.61 -17.63
C ARG A 79 -15.11 -24.24 -18.59
N ASP A 80 -14.28 -23.42 -19.25
CA ASP A 80 -13.22 -23.89 -20.13
C ASP A 80 -12.19 -24.75 -19.34
N ALA A 81 -11.94 -24.39 -18.08
CA ALA A 81 -11.12 -25.16 -17.14
C ALA A 81 -11.84 -26.40 -16.53
N LYS A 82 -13.12 -26.63 -16.87
CA LYS A 82 -13.98 -27.71 -16.33
C LYS A 82 -14.06 -27.72 -14.79
N LYS A 83 -14.06 -26.54 -14.16
CA LYS A 83 -14.16 -26.39 -12.70
C LYS A 83 -15.56 -25.93 -12.28
N ASP A 84 -15.84 -26.04 -10.98
CA ASP A 84 -17.10 -25.62 -10.35
C ASP A 84 -17.11 -24.10 -10.08
N LEU A 85 -18.10 -23.38 -10.60
CA LEU A 85 -18.24 -21.92 -10.45
C LEU A 85 -18.37 -21.47 -8.98
N ARG A 86 -18.89 -22.31 -8.08
CA ARG A 86 -19.08 -21.99 -6.66
C ARG A 86 -17.83 -22.23 -5.82
N LYS A 87 -16.89 -23.03 -6.32
CA LYS A 87 -15.71 -23.48 -5.56
C LYS A 87 -14.39 -23.02 -6.17
N THR A 88 -14.44 -22.41 -7.35
CA THR A 88 -13.22 -21.96 -8.02
C THR A 88 -12.74 -20.65 -7.42
N LEU A 89 -11.61 -20.72 -6.71
CA LEU A 89 -10.87 -19.56 -6.26
C LEU A 89 -10.33 -18.79 -7.47
N VAL A 90 -10.42 -17.47 -7.40
CA VAL A 90 -9.97 -16.52 -8.42
C VAL A 90 -8.95 -15.58 -7.76
N PRO A 91 -7.65 -15.93 -7.72
CA PRO A 91 -6.61 -15.15 -7.06
C PRO A 91 -6.15 -13.94 -7.90
N TYR A 92 -6.99 -13.46 -8.81
CA TYR A 92 -6.65 -12.39 -9.74
C TYR A 92 -7.41 -11.13 -9.38
N ALA A 93 -6.69 -10.17 -8.80
CA ALA A 93 -7.19 -8.83 -8.50
C ALA A 93 -6.32 -7.73 -9.17
N GLY A 94 -5.43 -8.14 -10.08
CA GLY A 94 -4.40 -7.31 -10.69
C GLY A 94 -4.92 -5.98 -11.26
N GLY A 95 -4.25 -4.88 -10.92
CA GLY A 95 -4.63 -3.54 -11.35
C GLY A 95 -5.63 -2.83 -10.42
N LEU A 96 -6.09 -3.47 -9.34
CA LEU A 96 -6.83 -2.82 -8.26
C LEU A 96 -5.96 -2.66 -7.02
N THR A 97 -6.07 -1.50 -6.38
CA THR A 97 -5.55 -1.26 -5.04
C THR A 97 -6.37 -2.00 -3.99
N ILE A 98 -5.79 -2.22 -2.81
CA ILE A 98 -6.49 -2.85 -1.68
C ILE A 98 -7.71 -2.05 -1.25
N SER A 99 -7.59 -0.72 -1.20
CA SER A 99 -8.71 0.17 -0.89
C SER A 99 -9.88 -0.03 -1.86
N GLU A 100 -9.61 -0.15 -3.16
CA GLU A 100 -10.66 -0.41 -4.15
C GLU A 100 -11.29 -1.78 -3.98
N ARG A 101 -10.48 -2.82 -3.73
CA ARG A 101 -10.98 -4.17 -3.44
C ARG A 101 -11.88 -4.18 -2.20
N ALA A 102 -11.48 -3.51 -1.12
CA ALA A 102 -12.27 -3.38 0.10
C ALA A 102 -13.57 -2.60 -0.14
N GLN A 103 -13.52 -1.49 -0.90
CA GLN A 103 -14.71 -0.73 -1.26
C GLN A 103 -15.69 -1.54 -2.12
N ILE A 104 -15.18 -2.33 -3.09
CA ILE A 104 -15.99 -3.23 -3.92
C ILE A 104 -16.60 -4.34 -3.06
N ALA A 105 -15.83 -4.94 -2.15
CA ALA A 105 -16.33 -5.94 -1.21
C ALA A 105 -17.44 -5.38 -0.30
N HIS A 106 -17.26 -4.17 0.22
CA HIS A 106 -18.29 -3.50 1.02
C HIS A 106 -19.55 -3.21 0.21
N TRP A 107 -19.40 -2.68 -1.01
CA TRP A 107 -20.54 -2.46 -1.90
C TRP A 107 -21.28 -3.78 -2.19
N PHE A 108 -20.54 -4.86 -2.45
CA PHE A 108 -21.09 -6.19 -2.73
C PHE A 108 -21.87 -6.74 -1.54
N GLU A 109 -21.35 -6.58 -0.32
CA GLU A 109 -22.07 -6.96 0.90
C GLU A 109 -23.38 -6.17 1.03
N LEU A 110 -23.35 -4.84 0.88
CA LEU A 110 -24.53 -4.00 1.04
C LEU A 110 -25.61 -4.27 -0.03
N ASN A 111 -25.20 -4.59 -1.26
CA ASN A 111 -26.10 -4.60 -2.41
C ASN A 111 -26.47 -5.98 -2.92
N VAL A 112 -25.55 -6.95 -2.85
CA VAL A 112 -25.69 -8.27 -3.49
C VAL A 112 -25.94 -9.36 -2.45
N SER A 113 -25.03 -9.53 -1.49
CA SER A 113 -25.17 -10.58 -0.47
C SER A 113 -26.22 -10.23 0.57
N LYS A 114 -26.21 -8.97 1.04
CA LYS A 114 -27.06 -8.42 2.12
C LYS A 114 -26.95 -9.20 3.43
N ASP A 115 -25.96 -10.09 3.56
CA ASP A 115 -25.74 -10.93 4.74
C ASP A 115 -24.25 -11.19 4.93
N LYS A 116 -23.71 -10.64 6.03
CA LYS A 116 -22.33 -10.83 6.49
C LYS A 116 -21.96 -12.30 6.65
N LYS A 117 -22.91 -13.17 7.00
CA LYS A 117 -22.67 -14.61 7.23
C LYS A 117 -22.47 -15.40 5.94
N THR A 118 -22.59 -14.77 4.78
CA THR A 118 -22.39 -15.42 3.48
C THR A 118 -21.06 -15.05 2.84
N CYS A 119 -20.21 -14.28 3.54
CA CYS A 119 -18.92 -13.78 3.06
C CYS A 119 -18.06 -14.88 2.43
N GLN A 120 -17.96 -16.03 3.11
CA GLN A 120 -17.22 -17.21 2.68
C GLN A 120 -17.71 -17.83 1.36
N ASN A 121 -18.90 -17.47 0.87
CA ASN A 121 -19.44 -17.99 -0.39
C ASN A 121 -19.04 -17.13 -1.60
N TRP A 122 -18.48 -15.94 -1.38
CA TRP A 122 -18.16 -15.01 -2.47
C TRP A 122 -16.79 -14.35 -2.36
N ILE A 123 -16.21 -14.21 -1.17
CA ILE A 123 -14.82 -13.73 -1.01
C ILE A 123 -13.87 -14.69 -1.73
N GLY A 124 -13.04 -14.15 -2.62
CA GLY A 124 -12.05 -14.93 -3.39
C GLY A 124 -12.65 -15.81 -4.50
N PHE A 125 -13.97 -15.75 -4.74
CA PHE A 125 -14.65 -16.57 -5.74
C PHE A 125 -15.16 -15.75 -6.94
N VAL A 126 -15.78 -16.44 -7.90
CA VAL A 126 -16.32 -15.87 -9.14
C VAL A 126 -17.18 -14.61 -8.94
N PRO A 127 -18.10 -14.52 -7.95
CA PRO A 127 -18.97 -13.35 -7.84
C PRO A 127 -18.21 -12.05 -7.58
N ILE A 128 -17.28 -12.03 -6.62
CA ILE A 128 -16.52 -10.81 -6.31
C ILE A 128 -15.48 -10.49 -7.39
N ALA A 129 -14.85 -11.51 -7.97
CA ALA A 129 -13.90 -11.31 -9.05
C ALA A 129 -14.58 -10.77 -10.33
N HIS A 130 -15.86 -11.11 -10.56
CA HIS A 130 -16.64 -10.46 -11.59
C HIS A 130 -16.94 -8.99 -11.27
N ALA A 131 -17.20 -8.64 -9.99
CA ALA A 131 -17.34 -7.24 -9.58
C ALA A 131 -16.05 -6.44 -9.84
N HIS A 132 -14.87 -6.99 -9.52
CA HIS A 132 -13.58 -6.40 -9.88
C HIS A 132 -13.46 -6.15 -11.40
N THR A 133 -13.90 -7.13 -12.20
CA THR A 133 -13.86 -7.04 -13.67
C THR A 133 -14.77 -5.92 -14.19
N VAL A 134 -15.99 -5.81 -13.65
CA VAL A 134 -16.94 -4.73 -14.01
C VAL A 134 -16.36 -3.37 -13.66
N PHE A 135 -15.76 -3.23 -12.47
CA PHE A 135 -15.15 -1.98 -12.04
C PHE A 135 -14.02 -1.54 -12.99
N ILE A 136 -13.10 -2.43 -13.35
CA ILE A 136 -12.06 -2.12 -14.33
C ILE A 136 -12.67 -1.79 -15.70
N ALA A 137 -13.65 -2.55 -16.16
CA ALA A 137 -14.32 -2.29 -17.45
C ALA A 137 -14.98 -0.90 -17.50
N SER A 138 -15.45 -0.39 -16.35
CA SER A 138 -15.98 0.97 -16.25
C SER A 138 -14.91 2.03 -16.52
N ARG A 139 -13.70 1.85 -15.98
CA ARG A 139 -12.55 2.74 -16.22
C ARG A 139 -12.02 2.65 -17.64
N LEU A 140 -12.04 1.47 -18.24
CA LEU A 140 -11.64 1.29 -19.65
C LEU A 140 -12.55 2.07 -20.61
N LYS A 141 -13.79 2.40 -20.22
CA LYS A 141 -14.71 3.18 -21.06
C LYS A 141 -14.17 4.58 -21.41
N ASP A 142 -13.39 5.16 -20.50
CA ASP A 142 -12.86 6.51 -20.65
C ASP A 142 -11.54 6.55 -21.46
N ASP A 143 -10.85 5.42 -21.56
CA ASP A 143 -9.61 5.28 -22.33
C ASP A 143 -9.93 5.24 -23.85
N PRO A 144 -9.32 6.13 -24.66
CA PRO A 144 -9.49 6.14 -26.12
C PRO A 144 -9.24 4.79 -26.80
N LYS A 145 -8.36 3.95 -26.24
CA LYS A 145 -8.01 2.63 -26.80
C LYS A 145 -9.19 1.65 -26.74
N TYR A 146 -10.05 1.75 -25.74
CA TYR A 146 -11.13 0.78 -25.48
C TYR A 146 -12.53 1.38 -25.62
N ARG A 147 -12.62 2.68 -25.92
CA ARG A 147 -13.89 3.40 -26.09
C ARG A 147 -14.80 2.79 -27.15
N ASP A 148 -14.24 2.33 -28.27
CA ASP A 148 -14.98 1.77 -29.40
C ASP A 148 -15.44 0.31 -29.19
N LEU A 149 -14.96 -0.34 -28.13
CA LEU A 149 -15.41 -1.69 -27.79
C LEU A 149 -16.86 -1.66 -27.29
N ASP A 150 -17.60 -2.73 -27.57
CA ASP A 150 -18.86 -2.95 -26.89
C ASP A 150 -18.64 -3.32 -25.42
N GLU A 151 -19.71 -3.40 -24.64
CA GLU A 151 -19.63 -3.73 -23.22
C GLU A 151 -18.95 -5.08 -22.97
N LYS A 152 -19.25 -6.08 -23.81
CA LYS A 152 -18.68 -7.43 -23.70
C LYS A 152 -17.19 -7.45 -24.06
N GLY A 153 -16.78 -6.70 -25.07
CA GLY A 153 -15.39 -6.48 -25.43
C GLY A 153 -14.61 -5.84 -24.28
N ARG A 154 -15.16 -4.78 -23.67
CA ARG A 154 -14.53 -4.14 -22.49
C ARG A 154 -14.42 -5.09 -21.30
N LEU A 155 -15.42 -5.91 -21.02
CA LEU A 155 -15.35 -6.91 -19.95
C LEU A 155 -14.23 -7.95 -20.21
N LYS A 156 -14.05 -8.39 -21.46
CA LYS A 156 -12.97 -9.31 -21.83
C LYS A 156 -11.59 -8.68 -21.64
N GLU A 157 -11.41 -7.42 -22.04
CA GLU A 157 -10.17 -6.68 -21.83
C GLU A 157 -9.91 -6.42 -20.34
N ALA A 158 -10.93 -6.03 -19.57
CA ALA A 158 -10.83 -5.84 -18.12
C ALA A 158 -10.41 -7.13 -17.40
N TRP A 159 -10.91 -8.28 -17.84
CA TRP A 159 -10.47 -9.57 -17.33
C TRP A 159 -9.01 -9.88 -17.69
N ALA A 160 -8.57 -9.53 -18.90
CA ALA A 160 -7.16 -9.65 -19.29
C ALA A 160 -6.25 -8.77 -18.43
N VAL A 161 -6.69 -7.55 -18.06
CA VAL A 161 -5.97 -6.67 -17.12
C VAL A 161 -5.82 -7.35 -15.76
N LEU A 162 -6.89 -7.91 -15.20
CA LEU A 162 -6.85 -8.65 -13.94
C LEU A 162 -5.88 -9.84 -13.95
N LEU A 163 -5.84 -10.58 -15.07
CA LEU A 163 -4.91 -11.69 -15.27
C LEU A 163 -3.45 -11.25 -15.45
N SER A 164 -3.24 -10.04 -16.01
CA SER A 164 -1.90 -9.51 -16.31
C SER A 164 -1.20 -8.91 -15.11
N GLY A 165 -1.95 -8.47 -14.10
CA GLY A 165 -1.35 -8.09 -12.84
C GLY A 165 -0.72 -9.31 -12.18
N THR A 166 0.48 -9.14 -11.62
CA THR A 166 1.12 -10.19 -10.81
C THR A 166 0.09 -10.69 -9.81
N PRO A 167 -0.25 -12.00 -9.80
CA PRO A 167 -1.13 -12.51 -8.75
C PRO A 167 -0.47 -12.15 -7.42
N PRO A 168 -1.22 -11.57 -6.46
CA PRO A 168 -0.74 -11.50 -5.08
C PRO A 168 -0.22 -12.88 -4.75
N SER A 169 1.02 -12.98 -4.25
CA SER A 169 1.51 -14.26 -3.72
C SER A 169 0.40 -14.87 -2.87
N ASP A 170 0.13 -16.17 -3.00
CA ASP A 170 -1.17 -16.83 -2.81
C ASP A 170 -2.07 -16.38 -1.62
N TRP A 171 -1.57 -15.64 -0.63
CA TRP A 171 -2.32 -15.13 0.52
C TRP A 171 -1.96 -13.72 1.00
N MET A 172 -1.02 -12.98 0.39
CA MET A 172 -0.58 -11.67 0.88
C MET A 172 -0.26 -10.69 -0.25
N ASP A 173 -1.00 -9.58 -0.29
CA ASP A 173 -0.55 -8.37 -0.98
C ASP A 173 0.49 -7.69 -0.07
N VAL A 174 1.75 -7.78 -0.48
CA VAL A 174 2.85 -7.13 0.22
C VAL A 174 2.91 -5.66 -0.22
N ASP A 175 2.58 -4.74 0.69
CA ASP A 175 2.88 -3.32 0.52
C ASP A 175 4.40 -3.12 0.72
N VAL A 176 5.14 -3.27 -0.39
CA VAL A 176 6.61 -3.18 -0.41
C VAL A 176 7.08 -1.82 0.10
N ASP A 177 6.38 -0.74 -0.22
CA ASP A 177 6.76 0.60 0.22
C ASP A 177 6.60 0.72 1.73
N ARG A 178 5.48 0.24 2.29
CA ARG A 178 5.27 0.19 3.74
C ARG A 178 6.33 -0.67 4.43
N GLU A 179 6.62 -1.87 3.93
CA GLU A 179 7.65 -2.74 4.52
C GLU A 179 9.04 -2.13 4.45
N CYS A 180 9.39 -1.48 3.33
CA CYS A 180 10.65 -0.79 3.18
C CYS A 180 10.76 0.39 4.15
N ILE A 181 9.68 1.18 4.32
CA ILE A 181 9.63 2.28 5.28
C ILE A 181 9.69 1.72 6.71
N GLU A 182 8.96 0.65 7.02
CA GLU A 182 8.98 0.01 8.33
C GLU A 182 10.37 -0.50 8.71
N LYS A 183 11.09 -1.15 7.78
CA LYS A 183 12.48 -1.56 8.00
C LYS A 183 13.43 -0.37 8.16
N LEU A 184 13.21 0.71 7.42
CA LEU A 184 13.98 1.93 7.60
C LEU A 184 13.73 2.54 8.99
N GLU A 185 12.47 2.62 9.41
CA GLU A 185 12.07 3.10 10.72
C GLU A 185 12.60 2.22 11.85
N GLU A 186 12.62 0.90 11.67
CA GLU A 186 13.26 -0.05 12.60
C GLU A 186 14.72 0.34 12.78
N GLN A 187 15.48 0.50 11.69
CA GLN A 187 16.89 0.90 11.78
C GLN A 187 17.10 2.29 12.39
N MET A 188 16.15 3.21 12.22
CA MET A 188 16.24 4.57 12.75
C MET A 188 15.83 4.68 14.22
N PHE A 189 14.87 3.85 14.66
CA PHE A 189 14.20 4.00 15.94
C PHE A 189 14.31 2.78 16.88
N GLU A 190 15.00 1.72 16.45
CA GLU A 190 15.35 0.58 17.31
C GLU A 190 16.22 1.04 18.48
N ASP A 191 15.80 0.66 19.68
CA ASP A 191 16.50 0.85 20.93
C ASP A 191 17.17 -0.48 21.33
N SER A 192 18.32 -0.74 20.70
CA SER A 192 19.13 -1.92 20.96
C SER A 192 20.63 -1.67 20.80
N ALA A 193 21.43 -2.59 21.34
CA ALA A 193 22.87 -2.61 21.11
C ALA A 193 23.24 -2.70 19.61
N HIS A 194 22.39 -3.35 18.80
CA HIS A 194 22.58 -3.46 17.35
C HIS A 194 22.45 -2.11 16.62
N ALA A 195 21.52 -1.27 17.04
CA ALA A 195 21.29 0.05 16.46
C ALA A 195 22.43 1.05 16.72
N GLY A 196 23.33 0.75 17.67
CA GLY A 196 24.46 1.61 18.01
C GLY A 196 24.01 3.02 18.38
N ILE A 197 24.71 4.06 17.92
CA ILE A 197 24.43 5.47 18.29
C ILE A 197 22.99 5.90 17.94
N ALA A 198 22.38 5.31 16.90
CA ALA A 198 20.99 5.62 16.53
C ALA A 198 19.98 5.23 17.64
N GLY A 199 20.31 4.19 18.42
CA GLY A 199 19.52 3.74 19.57
C GLY A 199 19.55 4.70 20.78
N ASN A 200 20.32 5.80 20.75
CA ASN A 200 20.34 6.80 21.83
C ASN A 200 19.11 7.73 21.84
N GLN A 201 18.12 7.44 21.02
CA GLN A 201 16.89 8.22 20.88
C GLN A 201 17.10 9.68 20.41
N GLN A 202 18.07 9.90 19.52
CA GLN A 202 18.55 11.24 19.15
C GLN A 202 18.11 11.74 17.77
N CYS A 203 17.40 10.93 16.99
CA CYS A 203 16.98 11.35 15.64
C CYS A 203 16.17 12.64 15.70
N GLY A 204 16.73 13.73 15.15
CA GLY A 204 16.07 15.02 15.04
C GLY A 204 16.32 16.03 16.14
N LEU A 205 16.92 15.62 17.26
CA LEU A 205 17.13 16.50 18.41
C LEU A 205 18.25 17.53 18.17
N ASP A 206 19.15 17.27 17.22
CA ASP A 206 20.20 18.19 16.79
C ASP A 206 19.65 19.41 16.01
N ALA A 207 18.46 19.27 15.42
CA ALA A 207 17.76 20.34 14.70
C ALA A 207 16.75 21.11 15.57
N GLY A 208 16.56 20.70 16.82
CA GLY A 208 15.66 21.32 17.80
C GLY A 208 14.52 20.42 18.24
N SER A 209 13.64 20.92 19.11
CA SER A 209 12.49 20.14 19.58
C SER A 209 11.55 19.75 18.45
N HIS A 210 11.07 18.51 18.47
CA HIS A 210 10.06 18.01 17.54
C HIS A 210 8.76 18.80 17.61
N GLN A 211 8.01 18.79 16.50
CA GLN A 211 6.71 19.46 16.44
C GLN A 211 5.77 18.93 17.53
N ASN A 212 5.17 19.83 18.31
CA ASN A 212 4.23 19.51 19.40
C ASN A 212 4.78 18.52 20.45
N SER A 213 6.10 18.53 20.69
CA SER A 213 6.77 17.58 21.60
C SER A 213 6.52 16.12 21.22
N TRP A 214 6.33 15.86 19.92
CA TRP A 214 6.12 14.51 19.42
C TRP A 214 7.35 13.63 19.68
N ASN A 215 7.11 12.43 20.20
CA ASN A 215 8.16 11.46 20.48
C ASN A 215 8.12 10.34 19.43
N PRO A 216 9.09 10.28 18.48
CA PRO A 216 9.17 9.21 17.47
C PRO A 216 9.53 7.84 18.07
N TYR A 217 9.91 7.79 19.36
CA TYR A 217 10.17 6.54 20.08
C TYR A 217 8.93 6.05 20.88
N GLY A 218 7.83 6.80 20.82
CA GLY A 218 6.57 6.51 21.49
C GLY A 218 5.68 5.59 20.66
N GLY A 219 5.19 4.50 21.26
CA GLY A 219 4.28 3.57 20.59
C GLY A 219 4.92 2.67 19.53
N LEU A 220 6.25 2.48 19.59
CA LEU A 220 6.97 1.53 18.74
C LEU A 220 6.73 0.07 19.16
N PRO A 221 6.89 -0.89 18.24
CA PRO A 221 6.80 -2.32 18.53
C PRO A 221 7.70 -2.74 19.70
N TYR A 222 7.24 -3.71 20.50
CA TYR A 222 7.99 -4.20 21.65
C TYR A 222 9.37 -4.74 21.24
N ASP A 223 9.44 -5.43 20.09
CA ASP A 223 10.67 -6.06 19.61
C ASP A 223 11.74 -5.05 19.14
N TRP A 224 11.35 -3.78 18.94
CA TRP A 224 12.29 -2.69 18.66
C TRP A 224 12.92 -2.13 19.95
N LYS A 225 12.46 -2.55 21.13
CA LYS A 225 12.94 -2.10 22.44
C LYS A 225 13.58 -3.28 23.17
N LYS A 226 14.83 -3.59 22.81
CA LYS A 226 15.56 -4.73 23.40
C LYS A 226 16.14 -4.38 24.76
N GLY A 227 16.32 -3.09 25.07
CA GLY A 227 16.73 -2.60 26.39
C GLY A 227 18.14 -3.04 26.80
N ASP A 228 18.93 -3.53 25.85
CA ASP A 228 20.30 -4.01 26.01
C ASP A 228 21.35 -2.92 25.72
N ARG A 229 20.90 -1.67 25.53
CA ARG A 229 21.73 -0.51 25.25
C ARG A 229 21.83 0.43 26.44
N GLU A 230 23.03 0.57 26.98
CA GLU A 230 23.40 1.62 27.93
C GLU A 230 24.22 2.69 27.19
N GLY A 231 23.55 3.67 26.61
CA GLY A 231 24.22 4.81 25.96
C GLY A 231 25.00 5.63 26.98
N SER A 232 26.17 6.16 26.59
CA SER A 232 26.96 7.07 27.44
C SER A 232 27.02 8.47 26.84
N GLU A 233 27.02 9.50 27.69
CA GLU A 233 27.15 10.90 27.24
C GLU A 233 28.44 11.17 26.43
N GLY A 234 29.45 10.29 26.54
CA GLY A 234 30.69 10.36 25.77
C GLY A 234 30.54 10.01 24.28
N GLU A 235 29.52 9.24 23.89
CA GLU A 235 29.28 8.85 22.50
C GLU A 235 28.80 10.00 21.62
N LEU A 236 28.30 11.08 22.22
CA LEU A 236 27.86 12.31 21.54
C LEU A 236 29.01 13.16 20.97
N GLN A 237 30.27 12.88 21.33
CA GLN A 237 31.42 13.74 21.04
C GLN A 237 32.06 13.52 19.65
N VAL A 238 31.41 12.76 18.75
CA VAL A 238 31.97 12.41 17.42
C VAL A 238 32.09 13.63 16.49
N ARG A 239 31.27 14.67 16.66
CA ARG A 239 31.27 15.85 15.78
C ARG A 239 32.49 16.77 15.99
N THR A 240 33.05 16.81 17.20
CA THR A 240 34.20 17.68 17.53
C THR A 240 35.51 17.12 16.96
N LEU A 241 35.67 15.79 17.00
CA LEU A 241 36.88 15.13 16.49
C LEU A 241 36.93 15.12 14.95
N PHE A 242 35.80 14.93 14.26
CA PHE A 242 35.76 14.98 12.79
C PHE A 242 36.11 16.37 12.25
N ASN A 243 35.63 17.43 12.91
CA ASN A 243 35.95 18.81 12.53
C ASN A 243 37.41 19.16 12.83
N ALA A 244 37.97 18.71 13.96
CA ALA A 244 39.37 18.93 14.30
C ALA A 244 40.32 18.23 13.32
N VAL A 245 40.00 17.00 12.90
CA VAL A 245 40.80 16.26 11.91
C VAL A 245 40.76 16.93 10.52
N ARG A 246 39.58 17.41 10.08
CA ARG A 246 39.46 18.18 8.83
C ARG A 246 40.24 19.50 8.88
N PHE A 247 40.18 20.23 10.01
CA PHE A 247 40.92 21.48 10.17
C PHE A 247 42.45 21.27 10.12
N LEU A 248 42.94 20.19 10.74
CA LEU A 248 44.36 19.83 10.73
C LEU A 248 44.84 19.31 9.36
N GLN A 249 43.99 18.64 8.59
CA GLN A 249 44.31 18.25 7.21
C GLN A 249 44.37 19.46 6.26
N VAL A 250 43.47 20.43 6.41
CA VAL A 250 43.49 21.67 5.61
C VAL A 250 44.71 22.53 5.91
N GLN A 251 45.12 22.65 7.19
CA GLN A 251 46.33 23.40 7.55
C GLN A 251 47.63 22.74 7.07
N LYS A 252 47.71 21.40 6.99
CA LYS A 252 48.87 20.70 6.43
C LYS A 252 49.03 20.93 4.92
N VAL A 253 47.95 21.13 4.18
CA VAL A 253 47.99 21.39 2.73
C VAL A 253 48.39 22.83 2.41
N GLN A 254 48.10 23.79 3.30
CA GLN A 254 48.49 25.19 3.11
C GLN A 254 49.96 25.52 3.47
N MET A 255 50.67 24.66 4.21
CA MET A 255 52.07 24.88 4.59
C MET A 255 53.09 24.21 3.64
N HIS A 256 52.66 23.71 2.47
CA HIS A 256 53.52 23.08 1.47
C HIS A 256 53.41 23.71 0.07
N TRP A 257 53.02 24.99 0.00
CA TRP A 257 53.15 25.84 -1.19
C TRP A 257 53.97 27.09 -0.86
#